data_AF-A0A7W8UE66-F1
#
_entry.id   AF-A0A7W8UE66-F1
#
_cell.length_a   1.000
_cell.length_b   1.000
_cell.length_c   1.000
_cell.angle_alpha   90.00
_cell.angle_beta   90.00
_cell.angle_gamma   90.00
#
_symmetry.space_group_name_H-M   'P 1'
#
loop_
_entity.id
_entity.type
_entity.pdbx_description
1 polymer ?
#
loop_
_entity_poly.entity_id
_entity_poly.type
_entity_poly.pdbx_seq_one_letter_code
_entity_poly.pdbx_strand_id
1 'polypeptide(L)' 'MTDDDLDRIAGKRDQLEGTIQQRYGIERDRARADVDEWCNRQTWN' A
#
# COMPACT_ATOMS: atom_id res chain seq x y z
N MET A 1 17.57 2.98 -2.29
CA MET A 1 16.27 3.62 -2.02
C MET A 1 16.55 4.74 -1.07
N THR A 2 16.49 5.95 -1.58
CA THR A 2 16.72 7.18 -0.82
C THR A 2 15.49 7.42 0.04
N ASP A 3 15.61 8.18 1.12
CA ASP A 3 14.51 8.58 2.01
C ASP A 3 13.24 9.05 1.24
N ASP A 4 13.46 9.73 0.10
CA ASP A 4 12.42 10.19 -0.84
C ASP A 4 11.57 9.06 -1.47
N ASP A 5 12.19 7.90 -1.75
CA ASP A 5 11.50 6.73 -2.28
C ASP A 5 10.59 6.12 -1.21
N LEU A 6 11.05 6.11 0.05
CA LEU A 6 10.30 5.58 1.19
C LEU A 6 9.08 6.46 1.50
N ASP A 7 9.23 7.78 1.43
CA ASP A 7 8.15 8.74 1.67
C ASP A 7 7.06 8.66 0.59
N ARG A 8 7.46 8.50 -0.68
CA ARG A 8 6.53 8.25 -1.79
C ARG A 8 5.76 6.94 -1.65
N ILE A 9 6.42 5.87 -1.20
CA ILE A 9 5.77 4.58 -0.95
C ILE A 9 4.80 4.70 0.23
N ALA A 10 5.19 5.39 1.31
CA ALA A 10 4.36 5.62 2.48
C ALA A 10 3.07 6.39 2.13
N GLY A 11 3.18 7.49 1.35
CA GLY A 11 2.02 8.28 0.93
C GLY A 11 1.05 7.50 0.04
N LYS A 12 1.56 6.68 -0.89
CA LYS A 12 0.69 5.83 -1.73
C LYS A 12 0.05 4.71 -0.93
N ARG A 13 0.77 4.14 0.04
CA ARG A 13 0.27 3.09 0.93
C ARG A 13 -0.86 3.60 1.83
N ASP A 14 -0.73 4.79 2.38
CA ASP A 14 -1.77 5.43 3.21
C ASP A 14 -3.07 5.67 2.40
N GLN A 15 -2.92 6.14 1.15
CA GLN A 15 -4.04 6.39 0.25
C GLN A 15 -4.74 5.09 -0.19
N LEU A 16 -3.95 4.03 -0.44
CA LEU A 16 -4.46 2.68 -0.69
C LEU A 16 -5.19 2.13 0.52
N GLU A 17 -4.62 2.26 1.71
CA GLU A 17 -5.21 1.80 2.96
C GLU A 17 -6.53 2.51 3.26
N GLY A 18 -6.64 3.82 3.06
CA GLY A 18 -7.89 4.57 3.23
C GLY A 18 -8.98 4.16 2.23
N THR A 19 -8.62 3.89 0.98
CA THR A 19 -9.55 3.42 -0.05
C THR A 19 -10.04 2.00 0.24
N ILE A 20 -9.12 1.15 0.69
CA ILE A 20 -9.38 -0.21 1.09
C ILE A 20 -10.24 -0.25 2.35
N GLN A 21 -9.94 0.54 3.38
CA GLN A 21 -10.74 0.59 4.60
C GLN A 21 -12.19 1.05 4.33
N GLN A 22 -12.39 2.00 3.41
CA GLN A 22 -13.74 2.45 3.04
C GLN A 22 -14.53 1.44 2.21
N ARG A 23 -13.87 0.66 1.34
CA ARG A 23 -14.54 -0.36 0.52
C ARG A 23 -14.65 -1.73 1.18
N TYR A 24 -13.74 -2.06 2.09
CA TYR A 24 -13.51 -3.41 2.61
C TYR A 24 -13.53 -3.46 4.13
N GLY A 25 -14.53 -2.84 4.78
CA GLY A 25 -14.79 -3.02 6.23
C GLY A 25 -14.94 -4.50 6.68
N ILE A 26 -14.88 -5.47 5.76
CA ILE A 26 -15.02 -6.91 5.98
C ILE A 26 -13.73 -7.71 5.62
N GLU A 27 -12.85 -7.26 4.71
CA GLU A 27 -11.69 -8.05 4.22
C GLU A 27 -10.33 -7.44 4.56
N ARG A 28 -10.17 -6.90 5.78
CA ARG A 28 -8.93 -6.26 6.27
C ARG A 28 -7.66 -7.11 6.13
N ASP A 29 -7.82 -8.44 6.04
CA ASP A 29 -6.73 -9.39 5.84
C ASP A 29 -6.27 -9.46 4.37
N ARG A 30 -7.21 -9.52 3.41
CA ARG A 30 -6.90 -9.47 1.96
C ARG A 30 -6.30 -8.13 1.55
N ALA A 31 -6.89 -7.05 2.05
CA ALA A 31 -6.40 -5.70 1.97
C ALA A 31 -4.89 -5.58 2.23
N ARG A 32 -4.43 -6.23 3.30
CA ARG A 32 -3.04 -6.17 3.74
C ARG A 32 -2.13 -6.89 2.76
N ALA A 33 -2.55 -8.06 2.27
CA ALA A 33 -1.81 -8.84 1.27
C ALA A 33 -1.72 -8.11 -0.09
N ASP A 34 -2.80 -7.49 -0.56
CA ASP A 34 -2.82 -6.69 -1.79
C ASP A 34 -1.88 -5.48 -1.70
N VAL A 35 -1.87 -4.79 -0.56
CA VAL A 35 -0.97 -3.64 -0.32
C VAL A 35 0.49 -4.08 -0.28
N ASP A 36 0.79 -5.21 0.37
CA ASP A 36 2.14 -5.77 0.46
C ASP A 36 2.64 -6.21 -0.93
N GLU A 37 1.79 -6.91 -1.70
CA GLU A 37 2.07 -7.31 -3.08
C GLU A 37 2.28 -6.08 -3.99
N TRP A 38 1.44 -5.07 -3.86
CA TRP A 38 1.55 -3.83 -4.63
C TRP A 38 2.83 -3.07 -4.27
N CYS A 39 3.21 -2.98 -3.00
CA CYS A 39 4.48 -2.37 -2.57
C CYS A 39 5.69 -3.15 -3.12
N ASN A 40 5.64 -4.48 -3.07
CA ASN A 40 6.71 -5.35 -3.58
C ASN A 40 6.85 -5.22 -5.11
N ARG A 41 5.74 -5.09 -5.83
CA ARG A 41 5.74 -4.92 -7.29
C ARG A 41 6.24 -3.54 -7.75
N GLN A 42 6.13 -2.52 -6.91
CA GLN A 42 6.59 -1.16 -7.23
C GLN A 42 8.11 -0.95 -6.99
N THR A 43 8.83 -1.87 -6.33
CA THR A 43 10.25 -1.65 -5.97
C THR A 43 11.28 -2.12 -7.02
N TRP A 44 10.88 -2.45 -8.25
CA TRP A 44 11.83 -2.84 -9.31
C TRP A 44 11.66 -1.99 -10.57
N ASN A 45 12.27 -0.81 -10.57
CA ASN A 45 13.08 -0.29 -11.69
C ASN A 45 13.96 0.89 -11.23
#